data_AF-K0VTA2-F1
#
_entry.id   AF-K0VTA2-F1
#
_cell.length_a   1.000
_cell.length_b   1.000
_cell.length_c   1.000
_cell.angle_alpha   90.00
_cell.angle_beta   90.00
_cell.angle_gamma   90.00
#
_symmetry.space_group_name_H-M   'P 1'
#
loop_
_entity.id
_entity.type
_entity.pdbx_description
1 polymer ?
#
loop_
_entity_poly.entity_id
_entity_poly.type
_entity_poly.pdbx_seq_one_letter_code
_entity_poly.pdbx_strand_id
1 'polypeptide(L)'
;ATSARGEYEQAKAAEDSVAKELAVQKALQAGISDKQVELNELQRKATAARDIYETVLKRSSQTSEEQSLSQSNIRVISPAESPVKPDGPGKKILLVAGIIGGALAGFFLGAAFAILAGFFGHPVIRSYFRKSSARAA
;
A
#
# COMPACT_ATOMS: atom_id res chain seq x y z
N ALA A 1 24.51 49.16 85.10
CA ALA A 1 25.46 48.87 84.00
C ALA A 1 25.72 47.37 83.85
N THR A 2 25.91 46.63 84.94
CA THR A 2 26.24 45.18 84.91
C THR A 2 25.07 44.28 84.48
N SER A 3 23.82 44.62 84.82
CA SER A 3 22.63 43.85 84.42
C SER A 3 22.38 43.87 82.91
N ALA A 4 22.50 45.04 82.27
CA ALA A 4 22.32 45.20 80.83
C ALA A 4 23.34 44.40 79.99
N ARG A 5 24.55 44.17 80.52
CA ARG A 5 25.54 43.30 79.86
C ARG A 5 25.15 41.82 79.95
N GLY A 6 24.65 41.37 81.10
CA GLY A 6 24.20 39.98 81.28
C GLY A 6 23.00 39.62 80.40
N GLU A 7 22.01 40.52 80.32
CA GLU A 7 20.86 40.34 79.44
C GLU A 7 21.26 40.29 77.95
N TYR A 8 22.22 41.14 77.54
CA TYR A 8 22.75 41.11 76.17
C TYR A 8 23.51 39.81 75.86
N GLU A 9 24.37 39.35 76.77
CA GLU A 9 25.09 38.08 76.57
C GLU A 9 24.14 36.89 76.52
N GLN A 10 23.08 36.89 77.32
CA GLN A 10 22.05 35.86 77.29
C GLN A 10 21.25 35.87 75.97
N ALA A 11 20.86 37.05 75.49
CA ALA A 11 20.18 37.21 74.21
C ALA A 11 21.07 36.75 73.04
N LYS A 12 22.35 37.11 73.06
CA LYS A 12 23.32 36.69 72.05
C LYS A 12 23.56 35.18 72.06
N ALA A 13 23.67 34.58 73.24
CA ALA A 13 23.80 33.12 73.37
C ALA A 13 22.57 32.37 72.84
N ALA A 14 21.37 32.93 73.03
CA ALA A 14 20.14 32.39 72.47
C ALA A 14 20.06 32.56 70.94
N GLU A 15 20.54 33.67 70.40
CA GLU A 15 20.64 33.86 68.95
C GLU A 15 21.63 32.87 68.32
N ASP A 16 22.81 32.71 68.91
CA ASP A 16 23.84 31.78 68.43
C ASP A 16 23.37 30.32 68.48
N SER A 17 22.59 29.94 69.50
CA SER A 17 22.04 28.58 69.60
C SER A 17 21.00 28.30 68.51
N VAL A 18 20.09 29.26 68.26
CA VAL A 18 19.10 29.16 67.18
C VAL A 18 19.79 29.16 65.81
N ALA A 19 20.82 29.98 65.62
CA ALA A 19 21.59 30.03 64.37
C ALA A 19 22.31 28.70 64.10
N LYS A 20 22.88 28.06 65.13
CA LYS A 20 23.46 26.71 65.01
C LYS A 20 22.42 25.67 64.65
N GLU A 21 21.27 25.67 65.31
CA GLU A 21 20.21 24.71 65.04
C GLU A 21 19.68 24.86 63.60
N LEU A 22 19.49 26.11 63.14
CA LEU A 22 19.12 26.40 61.75
C LEU A 22 20.17 25.89 60.76
N ALA A 23 21.47 26.06 61.06
CA ALA A 23 22.54 25.58 60.20
C ALA A 23 22.54 24.05 60.09
N VAL A 24 22.32 23.35 61.21
CA VAL A 24 22.19 21.87 61.23
C VAL A 24 20.97 21.42 60.43
N GLN A 25 19.81 22.04 60.63
CA GLN A 25 18.59 21.72 59.88
C GLN A 25 18.77 21.97 58.38
N LYS A 26 19.40 23.08 57.98
CA LYS A 26 19.72 23.35 56.57
C LYS A 26 20.64 22.30 55.97
N ALA A 27 21.66 21.86 56.70
CA ALA A 27 22.55 20.78 56.25
C ALA A 27 21.80 19.45 56.08
N LEU A 28 20.90 19.12 57.02
CA LEU A 28 20.03 17.95 56.92
C LEU A 28 19.08 18.04 55.71
N GLN A 29 18.47 19.21 55.48
CA GLN A 29 17.58 19.47 54.34
C GLN A 29 18.31 19.29 53.00
N ALA A 30 19.56 19.77 52.91
CA ALA A 30 20.39 19.57 51.72
C ALA A 30 20.66 18.07 51.48
N GLY A 31 21.06 17.32 52.51
CA GLY A 31 21.27 15.88 52.39
C GLY A 31 20.00 15.10 52.01
N ILE A 32 18.84 15.50 52.53
CA ILE A 32 17.54 14.91 52.13
C ILE A 32 17.24 15.21 50.66
N SER A 33 17.53 16.43 50.19
CA SER A 33 17.32 16.83 48.81
C SER A 33 18.16 16.00 47.85
N ASP A 34 19.45 15.78 48.16
CA ASP A 34 20.34 14.95 47.35
C ASP A 34 19.85 13.50 47.27
N LYS A 35 19.40 12.94 48.41
CA LYS A 35 18.81 11.59 48.45
C LYS A 35 17.53 11.50 47.63
N GLN A 36 16.70 12.53 47.64
CA GLN A 36 15.49 12.59 46.83
C GLN A 36 15.81 12.65 45.33
N VAL A 37 16.86 13.38 44.94
CA VAL A 37 17.34 13.42 43.55
C VAL A 37 17.84 12.04 43.11
N GLU A 38 18.68 11.40 43.93
CA GLU A 38 19.20 10.05 43.68
C GLU A 38 18.07 9.01 43.50
N LEU A 39 17.03 9.07 44.35
CA LEU A 39 15.85 8.22 44.23
C LEU A 39 15.09 8.46 42.92
N ASN A 40 14.86 9.72 42.55
CA ASN A 40 14.16 10.06 41.30
C ASN A 40 14.96 9.60 40.07
N GLU A 41 16.28 9.71 40.09
CA GLU A 41 17.12 9.18 39.02
C GLU A 41 17.01 7.66 38.91
N LEU A 42 17.07 6.94 40.03
CA LEU A 42 16.96 5.48 40.05
C LEU A 42 15.57 5.03 39.57
N GLN A 43 14.51 5.73 39.99
CA GLN A 43 13.14 5.50 39.53
C GLN A 43 13.01 5.70 38.01
N ARG A 44 13.61 6.77 37.46
CA ARG A 44 13.65 7.00 36.01
C ARG A 44 14.39 5.90 35.26
N LYS A 45 15.54 5.45 35.78
CA LYS A 45 16.30 4.34 35.18
C LYS A 45 15.51 3.04 35.18
N ALA A 46 14.85 2.71 36.28
CA ALA A 46 14.01 1.51 36.40
C ALA A 46 12.82 1.57 35.43
N THR A 47 12.16 2.74 35.33
CA THR A 47 11.02 2.95 34.41
C THR A 47 11.46 2.81 32.95
N ALA A 48 12.60 3.39 32.58
CA ALA A 48 13.13 3.26 31.21
C ALA A 48 13.52 1.82 30.86
N ALA A 49 14.16 1.10 31.80
CA ALA A 49 14.51 -0.31 31.60
C ALA A 49 13.25 -1.18 31.40
N ARG A 50 12.20 -0.91 32.18
CA ARG A 50 10.91 -1.59 32.06
C ARG A 50 10.24 -1.32 30.70
N ASP A 51 10.21 -0.07 30.26
CA ASP A 51 9.61 0.32 28.98
C ASP A 51 10.32 -0.34 27.78
N ILE A 52 11.65 -0.38 27.81
CA ILE A 52 12.45 -1.10 26.80
C ILE A 52 12.12 -2.60 26.80
N TYR A 53 12.07 -3.21 27.98
CA TYR A 53 11.74 -4.64 28.11
C TYR A 53 10.35 -4.96 27.55
N GLU A 54 9.34 -4.17 27.93
CA GLU A 54 7.97 -4.31 27.45
C GLU A 54 7.88 -4.10 25.93
N THR A 55 8.61 -3.12 25.38
CA THR A 55 8.68 -2.87 23.93
C THR A 55 9.32 -4.04 23.16
N VAL A 56 10.42 -4.59 23.66
CA VAL A 56 11.09 -5.75 23.05
C VAL A 56 10.18 -6.97 23.08
N LEU A 57 9.53 -7.23 24.21
CA LEU A 57 8.59 -8.33 24.35
C LEU A 57 7.44 -8.20 23.35
N LYS A 58 6.85 -7.00 23.25
CA LYS A 58 5.77 -6.71 22.29
C LYS A 58 6.21 -6.91 20.83
N ARG A 59 7.39 -6.40 20.46
CA ARG A 59 7.94 -6.57 19.10
C ARG A 59 8.20 -8.03 18.78
N SER A 60 8.72 -8.80 19.74
CA SER A 60 8.92 -10.24 19.60
C SER A 60 7.60 -10.97 19.32
N SER A 61 6.54 -10.67 20.08
CA SER A 61 5.20 -11.23 19.84
C SER A 61 4.66 -10.87 18.45
N GLN A 62 4.79 -9.61 18.02
CA GLN A 62 4.38 -9.17 16.69
C GLN A 62 5.16 -9.88 15.57
N THR A 63 6.48 -10.00 15.69
CA THR A 63 7.30 -10.73 14.71
C THR A 63 6.97 -12.22 14.70
N SER A 64 6.64 -12.85 15.83
CA SER A 64 6.22 -14.25 15.88
C SER A 64 4.88 -14.45 15.16
N GLU A 65 3.93 -13.54 15.29
CA GLU A 65 2.66 -13.58 14.56
C GLU A 65 2.88 -13.35 13.05
N GLU A 66 3.69 -12.36 12.66
CA GLU A 66 4.05 -12.11 11.25
C GLU A 66 4.80 -13.30 10.62
N GLN A 67 5.73 -13.92 11.36
CA GLN A 67 6.42 -15.12 10.92
C GLN A 67 5.47 -16.31 10.79
N SER A 68 4.47 -16.45 11.67
CA SER A 68 3.46 -17.51 11.52
C SER A 68 2.60 -17.33 10.26
N LEU A 69 2.33 -16.09 9.85
CA LEU A 69 1.65 -15.77 8.60
C LEU A 69 2.57 -16.00 7.38
N SER A 70 3.84 -15.62 7.46
CA SER A 70 4.81 -15.79 6.36
C SER A 70 5.38 -17.22 6.25
N GLN A 71 5.32 -18.03 7.32
CA GLN A 71 5.64 -19.47 7.30
C GLN A 71 4.51 -20.33 6.75
N SER A 72 3.38 -19.74 6.33
CA SER A 72 2.51 -20.41 5.37
C SER A 72 3.34 -20.70 4.13
N ASN A 73 3.82 -21.94 4.06
CA ASN A 73 4.96 -22.39 3.29
C ASN A 73 4.60 -22.44 1.79
N ILE A 74 4.55 -21.29 1.13
CA ILE A 74 4.35 -21.22 -0.32
C ILE A 74 5.71 -21.46 -0.99
N ARG A 75 6.03 -22.73 -1.21
CA ARG A 75 7.18 -23.14 -2.02
C ARG A 75 6.71 -23.29 -3.46
N VAL A 76 7.34 -22.58 -4.40
CA VAL A 76 7.07 -22.77 -5.84
C VAL A 76 7.56 -24.16 -6.24
N ILE A 77 6.64 -25.09 -6.48
CA ILE A 77 6.93 -26.52 -6.74
C ILE A 77 7.43 -26.73 -8.18
N SER A 78 7.07 -25.85 -9.12
CA SER A 78 7.62 -25.84 -10.50
C SER A 78 7.29 -24.54 -11.23
N PRO A 79 8.19 -24.00 -12.07
CA PRO A 79 7.87 -22.90 -12.98
C PRO A 79 6.80 -23.33 -14.00
N ALA A 80 5.93 -22.40 -14.41
CA ALA A 80 4.85 -22.67 -15.35
C ALA A 80 5.41 -23.11 -16.72
N GLU A 81 5.05 -24.32 -17.16
CA GLU A 81 5.48 -24.86 -18.45
C GLU A 81 4.68 -24.23 -19.58
N SER A 82 5.37 -23.78 -20.63
CA SER A 82 4.72 -23.20 -21.81
C SER A 82 3.90 -24.27 -22.54
N PRO A 83 2.65 -24.00 -22.93
CA PRO A 83 1.80 -25.00 -23.55
C PRO A 83 2.41 -25.49 -24.88
N VAL A 84 2.72 -26.79 -24.93
CA VAL A 84 3.33 -27.47 -26.10
C VAL A 84 2.44 -27.38 -27.36
N LYS A 85 1.14 -27.15 -27.16
CA LYS A 85 0.15 -26.98 -28.24
C LYS A 85 -0.64 -25.70 -27.97
N PRO A 86 -0.93 -24.89 -29.01
CA PRO A 86 -1.79 -23.73 -28.85
C PRO A 86 -3.18 -24.15 -28.37
N ASP A 87 -3.68 -23.49 -27.33
CA ASP A 87 -5.08 -23.59 -26.91
C ASP A 87 -5.94 -22.77 -27.89
N GLY A 88 -6.33 -23.40 -28.99
CA GLY A 88 -7.15 -22.77 -30.00
C GLY A 88 -7.59 -23.73 -31.09
N PRO A 89 -8.58 -23.35 -31.91
CA PRO A 89 -9.02 -24.19 -33.02
C PRO A 89 -7.84 -24.50 -33.93
N GLY A 90 -7.58 -25.79 -34.14
CA GLY A 90 -6.38 -26.25 -34.85
C GLY A 90 -6.28 -25.60 -36.24
N LYS A 91 -5.06 -25.22 -36.65
CA LYS A 91 -4.79 -24.55 -37.94
C LYS A 91 -5.47 -25.23 -39.14
N LYS A 92 -5.62 -26.55 -39.10
CA LYS A 92 -6.30 -27.35 -40.13
C LYS A 92 -7.80 -27.05 -40.22
N ILE A 93 -8.48 -26.86 -39.09
CA ILE A 93 -9.91 -26.55 -39.03
C ILE A 93 -10.17 -25.16 -39.64
N LEU A 94 -9.34 -24.17 -39.26
CA LEU A 94 -9.42 -22.82 -39.83
C LEU A 94 -9.20 -22.81 -41.34
N LEU A 95 -8.23 -23.59 -41.84
CA LEU A 95 -7.97 -23.71 -43.27
C LEU A 95 -9.17 -24.30 -44.03
N VAL A 96 -9.74 -25.40 -43.55
CA VAL A 96 -10.90 -26.05 -44.17
C VAL A 96 -12.13 -25.14 -44.14
N ALA A 97 -12.39 -24.49 -42.99
CA ALA A 97 -13.49 -23.53 -42.86
C ALA A 97 -13.33 -22.33 -43.81
N GLY A 98 -12.10 -21.82 -43.97
CA GLY A 98 -11.80 -20.74 -44.91
C GLY A 98 -12.03 -21.12 -46.37
N ILE A 99 -11.62 -22.33 -46.77
CA ILE A 99 -11.84 -22.83 -48.14
C ILE A 99 -13.33 -22.96 -48.43
N ILE A 100 -14.09 -23.60 -47.53
CA ILE A 100 -15.54 -23.81 -47.72
C ILE A 100 -16.28 -22.47 -47.70
N GLY A 101 -16.02 -21.64 -46.69
CA GLY A 101 -16.66 -20.33 -46.55
C GLY A 101 -16.35 -19.40 -47.72
N GLY A 102 -15.08 -19.35 -48.16
CA GLY A 102 -14.65 -18.56 -49.30
C GLY A 102 -15.26 -19.03 -50.62
N ALA A 103 -15.32 -20.34 -50.86
CA ALA A 103 -15.94 -20.89 -52.06
C ALA A 103 -17.44 -20.58 -52.13
N LEU A 104 -18.17 -20.76 -51.02
CA LEU A 104 -19.59 -20.44 -50.94
C LEU A 104 -19.85 -18.95 -51.13
N ALA A 105 -19.15 -18.09 -50.37
CA ALA A 105 -19.30 -16.65 -50.48
C ALA A 105 -18.98 -16.14 -51.88
N GLY A 106 -17.87 -16.62 -52.47
CA GLY A 106 -17.48 -16.27 -53.84
C GLY A 106 -18.51 -16.72 -54.88
N PHE A 107 -19.08 -17.91 -54.74
CA PHE A 107 -20.13 -18.40 -55.62
C PHE A 107 -21.39 -17.54 -55.55
N PHE A 108 -21.88 -17.22 -54.35
CA PHE A 108 -23.08 -16.39 -54.19
C PHE A 108 -22.86 -14.95 -54.69
N LEU A 109 -21.72 -14.34 -54.38
CA LEU A 109 -21.36 -13.01 -54.86
C LEU A 109 -21.25 -12.99 -56.40
N GLY A 110 -20.58 -13.98 -56.99
CA GLY A 110 -20.45 -14.11 -58.44
C GLY A 110 -21.78 -14.33 -59.14
N ALA A 111 -22.63 -15.19 -58.59
CA ALA A 111 -23.98 -15.44 -59.13
C ALA A 111 -24.85 -14.18 -59.05
N ALA A 112 -24.84 -13.47 -57.91
CA ALA A 112 -25.57 -12.21 -57.76
C ALA A 112 -25.10 -11.15 -58.77
N PHE A 113 -23.79 -11.01 -58.96
CA PHE A 113 -23.21 -10.10 -59.94
C PHE A 113 -23.60 -10.48 -61.37
N ALA A 114 -23.54 -11.77 -61.73
CA ALA A 114 -23.93 -12.25 -63.05
C ALA A 114 -25.41 -12.00 -63.36
N ILE A 115 -26.30 -12.19 -62.38
CA ILE A 115 -27.74 -11.90 -62.52
C ILE A 115 -27.96 -10.39 -62.75
N LEU A 116 -27.28 -9.54 -61.98
CA LEU A 116 -27.38 -8.09 -62.10
C LEU A 116 -26.86 -7.59 -63.46
N ALA A 117 -25.71 -8.10 -63.90
CA ALA A 117 -25.13 -7.78 -65.20
C ALA A 117 -25.99 -8.28 -66.37
N GLY A 118 -26.57 -9.49 -66.24
CA GLY A 118 -27.48 -10.05 -67.24
C GLY A 118 -28.77 -9.24 -67.41
N PHE A 119 -29.32 -8.70 -66.32
CA PHE A 119 -30.49 -7.83 -66.37
C PHE A 119 -30.22 -6.51 -67.11
N PHE A 120 -29.05 -5.89 -66.89
CA PHE A 120 -28.63 -4.66 -67.58
C PHE A 120 -28.26 -4.89 -69.06
N GLY A 121 -27.87 -6.11 -69.45
CA GLY A 121 -27.52 -6.48 -70.82
C GLY A 121 -28.68 -6.99 -71.69
N HIS A 122 -29.90 -7.09 -71.17
CA HIS A 122 -31.01 -7.76 -71.85
C HIS A 122 -31.46 -6.99 -73.14
N PRO A 123 -31.54 -7.64 -74.32
CA PRO A 123 -31.74 -6.99 -75.63
C PRO A 123 -33.07 -6.25 -75.79
N VAL A 124 -34.02 -6.47 -74.87
CA VAL A 124 -35.37 -5.88 -74.91
C VAL A 124 -35.39 -4.44 -74.39
N ILE A 125 -34.45 -4.02 -73.53
CA ILE A 125 -34.37 -2.62 -73.04
C ILE A 125 -33.73 -1.70 -74.09
N ARG A 126 -32.85 -2.26 -74.92
CA ARG A 126 -32.10 -1.53 -75.95
C ARG A 126 -32.97 -1.05 -77.11
N SER A 127 -34.11 -1.69 -77.36
CA SER A 127 -35.03 -1.34 -78.46
C SER A 127 -35.92 -0.12 -78.17
N TYR A 128 -36.08 0.30 -76.91
CA TYR A 128 -36.89 1.48 -76.56
C TYR A 128 -36.22 2.81 -76.92
N PHE A 129 -34.89 2.84 -77.09
CA PHE A 129 -34.17 4.06 -77.49
C PHE A 129 -34.04 4.25 -79.01
N ARG A 130 -34.71 3.42 -79.85
CA ARG A 130 -34.76 3.63 -81.31
C ARG A 130 -36.16 4.00 -81.78
N LYS A 131 -36.59 5.23 -81.48
CA LYS A 131 -37.74 5.89 -82.13
C LYS A 131 -37.21 7.12 -82.87
N SER A 132 -37.01 6.99 -84.18
CA SER A 132 -37.91 7.48 -85.24
C SER A 132 -37.83 9.00 -85.43
N SER A 133 -37.05 9.39 -86.43
CA SER A 133 -37.36 10.51 -87.32
C SER A 133 -37.19 10.01 -88.76
N ALA A 134 -38.25 9.38 -89.28
CA ALA A 134 -38.43 9.18 -90.71
C ALA A 134 -39.81 9.73 -91.08
N ARG A 135 -39.80 10.90 -91.71
CA ARG A 135 -40.80 11.57 -92.57
C ARG A 135 -40.32 13.02 -92.71
N ALA A 136 -40.34 13.68 -93.86
CA ALA A 136 -40.84 13.39 -95.18
C ALA A 136 -40.26 14.46 -96.13
N ALA A 137 -40.44 14.23 -97.44
CA ALA A 137 -40.01 15.02 -98.60
C ALA A 137 -38.61 14.67 -99.12
#